data_AF-A0A7L0WXJ3-F1
#
_entry.id   AF-A0A7L0WXJ3-F1
#
_cell.length_a   1.000
_cell.length_b   1.000
_cell.length_c   1.000
_cell.angle_alpha   90.00
_cell.angle_beta   90.00
_cell.angle_gamma   90.00
#
_symmetry.space_group_name_H-M   'P 1'
#
loop_
_entity.id
_entity.type
_entity.pdbx_description
1 polymer ?
#
loop_
_entity_poly.entity_id
_entity_poly.type
_entity_poly.pdbx_seq_one_letter_code
_entity_poly.pdbx_strand_id
1 'polypeptide(L)'
;ETPWCSPIKVKHGYANCRTPQGEYYKNVLGTRCDIRCQKGYELHGPHQLICQSSKRWSGKALCKQKRCPTLSMPTNGGFKCLDGAYFGSRCEYYCSPGYQLKGDRIVTCMDNKAWSGRPASCVDTEPPRIQCPSVKEKTAEPNKLTARVFWDTPEGRDTADGILTE
;
A
#
# COMPACT_ATOMS: atom_id res chain seq x y z
N GLU A 1 -48.41 6.22 -13.51
CA GLU A 1 -48.05 7.65 -13.49
C GLU A 1 -46.55 7.80 -13.71
N THR A 2 -46.12 8.83 -14.45
CA THR A 2 -44.71 9.13 -14.65
C THR A 2 -44.15 9.86 -13.42
N PRO A 3 -42.99 9.44 -12.86
CA PRO A 3 -42.41 10.11 -11.71
C PRO A 3 -41.94 11.53 -12.06
N TRP A 4 -42.05 12.48 -11.12
CA TRP A 4 -41.65 13.87 -11.33
C TRP A 4 -40.13 14.00 -11.54
N CYS A 5 -39.34 13.22 -10.80
CA CYS A 5 -37.90 13.07 -11.02
C CYS A 5 -37.54 11.64 -11.40
N SER A 6 -36.56 11.49 -12.30
CA SER A 6 -36.05 10.19 -12.72
C SER A 6 -35.52 9.35 -11.54
N PRO A 7 -35.66 8.01 -11.57
CA PRO A 7 -35.10 7.14 -10.53
C PRO A 7 -33.59 7.36 -10.33
N ILE A 8 -33.16 7.46 -9.07
CA ILE A 8 -31.75 7.60 -8.72
C ILE A 8 -31.09 6.21 -8.82
N LYS A 9 -30.04 6.09 -9.63
CA LYS A 9 -29.17 4.92 -9.67
C LYS A 9 -27.82 5.28 -9.07
N VAL A 10 -27.49 4.68 -7.91
CA VAL A 10 -26.20 4.88 -7.23
C VAL A 10 -25.36 3.62 -7.41
N LYS A 11 -24.28 3.70 -8.18
CA LYS A 11 -23.33 2.58 -8.30
C LYS A 11 -22.61 2.42 -6.95
N HIS A 12 -22.54 1.20 -6.43
CA HIS A 12 -21.94 0.88 -5.11
C HIS A 12 -22.56 1.64 -3.93
N GLY A 13 -23.87 1.91 -4.03
CA GLY A 13 -24.63 2.58 -2.99
C GLY A 13 -26.13 2.35 -3.18
N TYR A 14 -26.92 2.99 -2.32
CA TYR A 14 -28.37 2.96 -2.37
C TYR A 14 -28.93 4.33 -1.96
N ALA A 15 -30.14 4.62 -2.44
CA ALA A 15 -30.86 5.84 -2.14
C ALA A 15 -32.13 5.48 -1.37
N ASN A 16 -32.31 6.07 -0.18
CA ASN A 16 -33.51 5.93 0.62
C ASN A 16 -34.36 7.18 0.44
N CYS A 17 -35.44 7.06 -0.34
CA CYS A 17 -36.29 8.17 -0.73
C CYS A 17 -37.59 8.21 0.08
N ARG A 18 -38.00 9.41 0.50
CA ARG A 18 -39.25 9.67 1.20
C ARG A 18 -39.95 10.90 0.61
N THR A 19 -41.23 10.77 0.27
CA THR A 19 -42.05 11.90 -0.21
C THR A 19 -42.39 12.86 0.94
N PRO A 20 -42.87 14.08 0.66
CA PRO A 20 -43.37 14.98 1.70
C PRO A 20 -44.51 14.38 2.53
N GLN A 21 -45.30 13.48 1.95
CA GLN A 21 -46.39 12.74 2.61
C GLN A 21 -45.90 11.48 3.34
N GLY A 22 -44.60 11.18 3.28
CA GLY A 22 -44.00 10.05 3.97
C GLY A 22 -44.03 8.73 3.21
N GLU A 23 -44.50 8.73 1.96
CA GLU A 23 -44.57 7.52 1.12
C GLU A 23 -43.20 7.10 0.60
N TYR A 24 -43.05 5.81 0.32
CA TYR A 24 -41.85 5.21 -0.27
C TYR A 24 -42.05 4.94 -1.78
N TYR A 25 -40.96 4.84 -2.53
CA TYR A 25 -40.92 4.46 -3.96
C TYR A 25 -41.62 5.39 -4.96
N LYS A 26 -41.97 6.62 -4.56
CA LYS A 26 -42.45 7.67 -5.47
C LYS A 26 -41.47 8.86 -5.49
N ASN A 27 -41.20 9.40 -6.66
CA ASN A 27 -40.33 10.58 -6.84
C ASN A 27 -41.16 11.79 -7.26
N VAL A 28 -41.97 12.33 -6.35
CA VAL A 28 -42.77 13.55 -6.55
C VAL A 28 -41.99 14.82 -6.19
N LEU A 29 -42.49 15.99 -6.56
CA LEU A 29 -41.93 17.27 -6.14
C LEU A 29 -41.71 17.31 -4.61
N GLY A 30 -40.51 17.73 -4.18
CA GLY A 30 -40.13 17.80 -2.77
C GLY A 30 -39.69 16.47 -2.13
N THR A 31 -39.70 15.36 -2.87
CA THR A 31 -39.14 14.07 -2.40
C THR A 31 -37.68 14.24 -1.99
N ARG A 32 -37.31 13.68 -0.84
CA ARG A 32 -35.95 13.71 -0.29
C ARG A 32 -35.36 12.32 -0.31
N CYS A 33 -34.14 12.18 -0.82
CA CYS A 33 -33.44 10.91 -0.90
C CYS A 33 -32.09 10.98 -0.21
N ASP A 34 -31.91 10.21 0.87
CA ASP A 34 -30.63 10.06 1.55
C ASP A 34 -29.78 9.01 0.82
N ILE A 35 -28.56 9.39 0.46
CA ILE A 35 -27.64 8.55 -0.29
C ILE A 35 -26.67 7.89 0.68
N ARG A 36 -26.56 6.57 0.58
CA ARG A 36 -25.63 5.77 1.38
C ARG A 36 -24.75 4.93 0.48
N CYS A 37 -23.44 4.95 0.74
CA CYS A 37 -22.48 4.13 0.02
C CYS A 37 -22.27 2.79 0.72
N GLN A 38 -21.96 1.76 -0.07
CA GLN A 38 -21.54 0.46 0.45
C GLN A 38 -20.19 0.57 1.18
N LYS A 39 -19.89 -0.41 2.04
CA LYS A 39 -18.57 -0.51 2.69
C LYS A 39 -17.45 -0.48 1.65
N GLY A 40 -16.37 0.25 1.92
CA GLY A 40 -15.29 0.44 0.97
C GLY A 40 -15.49 1.57 -0.03
N TYR A 41 -16.63 2.26 0.01
CA TYR A 41 -16.91 3.43 -0.83
C TYR A 41 -17.21 4.66 0.03
N GLU A 42 -16.83 5.82 -0.47
CA GLU A 42 -17.11 7.12 0.15
C GLU A 42 -18.01 7.96 -0.75
N LEU A 43 -18.86 8.77 -0.12
CA LEU A 43 -19.82 9.65 -0.78
C LEU A 43 -19.11 10.89 -1.32
N HIS A 44 -19.27 11.14 -2.62
CA HIS A 44 -18.84 12.36 -3.30
C HIS A 44 -20.08 13.12 -3.78
N GLY A 45 -20.29 14.32 -3.25
CA GLY A 45 -21.49 15.13 -3.49
C GLY A 45 -22.38 15.24 -2.25
N PRO A 46 -23.62 15.75 -2.39
CA PRO A 46 -24.54 15.92 -1.28
C PRO A 46 -25.04 14.57 -0.74
N HIS A 47 -25.22 14.49 0.58
CA HIS A 47 -25.78 13.30 1.25
C HIS A 47 -27.29 13.15 1.04
N GLN A 48 -27.98 14.24 0.71
CA GLN A 48 -29.42 14.24 0.43
C GLN A 48 -29.70 14.95 -0.89
N LEU A 49 -30.53 14.32 -1.72
CA LEU A 49 -31.05 14.88 -2.97
C LEU A 49 -32.52 15.23 -2.83
N ILE A 50 -32.93 16.36 -3.41
CA ILE A 50 -34.31 16.84 -3.37
C ILE A 50 -34.85 16.93 -4.80
N CYS A 51 -36.04 16.39 -5.04
CA CYS A 51 -36.72 16.52 -6.32
C CYS A 51 -37.32 17.92 -6.48
N GLN A 52 -36.87 18.67 -7.49
CA GLN A 52 -37.21 20.08 -7.67
C GLN A 52 -38.33 20.29 -8.71
N SER A 53 -38.89 21.51 -8.75
CA SER A 53 -39.92 21.91 -9.73
C SER A 53 -39.43 21.80 -11.18
N SER A 54 -38.12 21.88 -11.38
CA SER A 54 -37.43 21.66 -12.66
C SER A 54 -37.46 20.20 -13.15
N LYS A 55 -38.12 19.29 -12.43
CA LYS A 55 -38.17 17.83 -12.73
C LYS A 55 -36.78 17.18 -12.69
N ARG A 56 -35.86 17.77 -11.91
CA ARG A 56 -34.49 17.30 -11.71
C ARG A 56 -34.18 17.22 -10.22
N TRP A 57 -33.25 16.34 -9.86
CA TRP A 57 -32.68 16.31 -8.52
C TRP A 57 -31.78 17.52 -8.28
N SER A 58 -31.72 18.00 -7.04
CA SER A 58 -30.93 19.15 -6.60
C SER A 58 -29.42 19.01 -6.82
N GLY A 59 -28.94 17.80 -7.14
CA GLY A 59 -27.54 17.53 -7.42
C GLY A 59 -27.31 16.09 -7.86
N LYS A 60 -26.04 15.70 -7.88
CA LYS A 60 -25.59 14.35 -8.21
C LYS A 60 -24.70 13.84 -7.09
N ALA A 61 -24.98 12.63 -6.63
CA ALA A 61 -24.18 11.93 -5.63
C ALA A 61 -23.55 10.68 -6.26
N LEU A 62 -22.29 10.42 -5.93
CA LEU A 62 -21.51 9.29 -6.44
C LEU A 62 -20.81 8.59 -5.27
N CYS A 63 -20.81 7.26 -5.27
CA CYS A 63 -19.99 6.48 -4.36
C CYS A 63 -18.70 6.10 -5.07
N LYS A 64 -17.57 6.61 -4.58
CA LYS A 64 -16.24 6.28 -5.12
C LYS A 64 -15.53 5.33 -4.18
N GLN A 65 -14.82 4.36 -4.74
CA GLN A 65 -14.07 3.40 -3.93
C GLN A 65 -13.02 4.15 -3.13
N LYS A 66 -12.94 3.85 -1.84
CA LYS A 66 -11.96 4.42 -0.92
C LYS A 66 -10.56 3.98 -1.37
N ARG A 67 -9.60 4.88 -1.17
CA ARG A 67 -8.20 4.68 -1.55
C ARG A 67 -7.31 4.98 -0.35
N CYS A 68 -6.39 4.08 -0.05
CA CYS A 68 -5.35 4.27 0.94
C CYS A 68 -4.20 5.12 0.37
N PRO A 69 -3.33 5.68 1.22
CA PRO A 69 -2.10 6.33 0.78
C PRO A 69 -1.27 5.41 -0.11
N THR A 70 -0.62 6.00 -1.11
CA THR A 70 0.35 5.30 -1.96
C THR A 70 1.48 4.76 -1.08
N LEU A 71 1.78 3.47 -1.20
CA LEU A 71 2.90 2.86 -0.48
C LEU A 71 4.24 3.35 -1.08
N SER A 72 5.22 3.61 -0.21
CA SER A 72 6.60 3.87 -0.61
C SER A 72 7.32 2.56 -0.87
N MET A 73 8.14 2.51 -1.94
CA MET A 73 9.02 1.36 -2.16
C MET A 73 10.08 1.32 -1.05
N PRO A 74 10.32 0.15 -0.41
CA PRO A 74 11.44 0.01 0.49
C PRO A 74 12.76 0.07 -0.30
N THR A 75 13.78 0.72 0.27
CA THR A 75 15.16 0.61 -0.23
C THR A 75 15.56 -0.86 -0.25
N ASN A 76 16.25 -1.32 -1.31
CA ASN A 76 16.66 -2.72 -1.47
C ASN A 76 15.50 -3.72 -1.44
N GLY A 77 14.36 -3.33 -2.01
CA GLY A 77 13.20 -4.18 -2.14
C GLY A 77 12.09 -3.56 -2.98
N GLY A 78 10.88 -4.07 -2.81
CA GLY A 78 9.69 -3.58 -3.50
C GLY A 78 8.39 -4.12 -2.92
N PHE A 79 7.28 -3.84 -3.60
CA PHE A 79 6.00 -4.45 -3.29
C PHE A 79 5.18 -4.67 -4.56
N LYS A 80 4.22 -5.61 -4.50
CA LYS A 80 3.22 -5.84 -5.55
C LYS A 80 1.84 -5.80 -4.94
N CYS A 81 0.92 -5.06 -5.58
CA CYS A 81 -0.47 -4.92 -5.14
C CYS A 81 -1.42 -5.55 -6.15
N LEU A 82 -2.50 -6.17 -5.67
CA LEU A 82 -3.54 -6.75 -6.52
C LEU A 82 -4.38 -5.69 -7.24
N ASP A 83 -4.78 -4.63 -6.54
CA ASP A 83 -5.65 -3.56 -7.07
C ASP A 83 -5.17 -2.18 -6.58
N GLY A 84 -3.89 -1.90 -6.83
CA GLY A 84 -3.24 -0.66 -6.41
C GLY A 84 -3.47 -0.36 -4.92
N ALA A 85 -3.93 0.86 -4.62
CA ALA A 85 -4.20 1.32 -3.26
C ALA A 85 -5.71 1.38 -2.94
N TYR A 86 -6.57 0.67 -3.67
CA TYR A 86 -8.02 0.69 -3.41
C TYR A 86 -8.42 -0.18 -2.23
N PHE A 87 -9.55 0.14 -1.59
CA PHE A 87 -10.10 -0.64 -0.49
C PHE A 87 -10.17 -2.14 -0.82
N GLY A 88 -9.68 -2.97 0.10
CA GLY A 88 -9.59 -4.41 -0.04
C GLY A 88 -8.37 -4.91 -0.83
N SER A 89 -7.64 -4.02 -1.52
CA SER A 89 -6.38 -4.37 -2.19
C SER A 89 -5.37 -4.91 -1.19
N ARG A 90 -4.73 -6.03 -1.54
CA ARG A 90 -3.64 -6.64 -0.78
C ARG A 90 -2.32 -6.34 -1.50
N CYS A 91 -1.35 -5.83 -0.76
CA CYS A 91 0.00 -5.59 -1.24
C CYS A 91 0.98 -6.47 -0.47
N GLU A 92 1.89 -7.11 -1.20
CA GLU A 92 2.94 -7.96 -0.66
C GLU A 92 4.31 -7.35 -0.89
N TYR A 93 5.09 -7.20 0.18
CA TYR A 93 6.46 -6.70 0.16
C TYR A 93 7.46 -7.82 -0.09
N TYR A 94 8.56 -7.48 -0.76
CA TYR A 94 9.71 -8.35 -0.98
C TYR A 94 11.01 -7.56 -0.87
N CYS A 95 12.09 -8.24 -0.52
CA CYS A 95 13.42 -7.66 -0.45
C CYS A 95 14.31 -8.22 -1.56
N SER A 96 15.29 -7.42 -1.97
CA SER A 96 16.36 -7.86 -2.85
C SER A 96 17.18 -8.97 -2.18
N PRO A 97 17.89 -9.80 -2.96
CA PRO A 97 18.82 -10.79 -2.40
C PRO A 97 19.79 -10.16 -1.42
N GLY A 98 20.09 -10.86 -0.32
CA GLY A 98 20.94 -10.35 0.78
C GLY A 98 20.20 -9.54 1.84
N TYR A 99 18.98 -9.07 1.55
CA TYR A 99 18.21 -8.27 2.50
C TYR A 99 17.04 -9.06 3.09
N GLN A 100 16.77 -8.84 4.38
CA GLN A 100 15.65 -9.43 5.09
C GLN A 100 14.53 -8.42 5.34
N LEU A 101 13.29 -8.88 5.25
CA LEU A 101 12.12 -8.05 5.48
C LEU A 101 11.86 -7.86 6.98
N LYS A 102 11.80 -6.61 7.41
CA LYS A 102 11.38 -6.21 8.76
C LYS A 102 10.04 -5.48 8.68
N GLY A 103 9.02 -6.03 9.32
CA GLY A 103 7.65 -5.52 9.30
C GLY A 103 6.66 -6.54 8.75
N ASP A 104 5.47 -6.09 8.36
CA ASP A 104 4.43 -6.97 7.86
C ASP A 104 4.63 -7.25 6.36
N ARG A 105 4.75 -8.53 5.99
CA ARG A 105 4.89 -8.95 4.58
C ARG A 105 3.69 -8.58 3.72
N ILE A 106 2.49 -8.60 4.29
CA ILE A 106 1.25 -8.33 3.56
C ILE A 106 0.47 -7.23 4.29
N VAL A 107 0.07 -6.20 3.55
CA VAL A 107 -0.80 -5.13 4.04
C VAL A 107 -2.07 -5.07 3.19
N THR A 108 -3.20 -4.75 3.83
CA THR A 108 -4.51 -4.61 3.15
C THR A 108 -5.07 -3.21 3.34
N CYS A 109 -5.63 -2.62 2.28
CA CYS A 109 -6.25 -1.29 2.37
C CYS A 109 -7.62 -1.38 3.07
N MET A 110 -7.73 -0.74 4.22
CA MET A 110 -8.88 -0.83 5.12
C MET A 110 -9.91 0.27 4.88
N ASP A 111 -11.10 0.11 5.46
CA ASP A 111 -12.24 1.02 5.25
C ASP A 111 -12.00 2.42 5.85
N ASN A 112 -11.07 2.55 6.80
CA ASN A 112 -10.62 3.81 7.36
C ASN A 112 -9.57 4.54 6.49
N LYS A 113 -9.32 4.05 5.27
CA LYS A 113 -8.31 4.59 4.33
C LYS A 113 -6.87 4.44 4.85
N ALA A 114 -6.62 3.47 5.73
CA ALA A 114 -5.27 3.12 6.19
C ALA A 114 -4.92 1.66 5.84
N TRP A 115 -3.63 1.36 5.80
CA TRP A 115 -3.15 0.00 5.63
C TRP A 115 -3.20 -0.77 6.96
N SER A 116 -3.55 -2.06 6.90
CA SER A 116 -3.80 -2.91 8.08
C SER A 116 -2.57 -3.29 8.92
N GLY A 117 -1.36 -2.99 8.45
CA GLY A 117 -0.09 -3.44 9.04
C GLY A 117 0.95 -2.33 9.11
N ARG A 118 2.10 -2.66 9.70
CA ARG A 118 3.25 -1.76 9.85
C ARG A 118 3.98 -1.63 8.51
N PRO A 119 4.55 -0.45 8.20
CA PRO A 119 5.45 -0.30 7.06
C PRO A 119 6.59 -1.32 7.11
N ALA A 120 6.93 -1.91 5.97
CA ALA A 120 8.02 -2.85 5.86
C ALA A 120 9.29 -2.17 5.34
N SER A 121 10.45 -2.60 5.85
CA SER A 121 11.77 -2.17 5.41
C SER A 121 12.65 -3.38 5.12
N CYS A 122 13.54 -3.27 4.14
CA CYS A 122 14.55 -4.28 3.87
C CYS A 122 15.87 -3.89 4.54
N VAL A 123 16.39 -4.80 5.36
CA VAL A 123 17.60 -4.58 6.14
C VAL A 123 18.57 -5.72 5.89
N ASP A 124 19.84 -5.37 5.73
CA ASP A 124 20.90 -6.36 5.86
C ASP A 124 21.07 -6.69 7.35
N THR A 125 21.15 -7.98 7.63
CA THR A 125 21.26 -8.53 8.99
C THR A 125 22.41 -9.50 9.13
N GLU A 126 23.04 -9.89 8.02
CA GLU A 126 24.13 -10.85 8.02
C GLU A 126 25.45 -10.09 8.02
N PRO A 127 26.40 -10.39 8.92
CA PRO A 127 27.70 -9.77 8.85
C PRO A 127 28.47 -10.28 7.62
N PRO A 128 29.37 -9.46 7.05
CA PRO A 128 30.21 -9.88 5.95
C PRO A 128 31.12 -11.02 6.39
N ARG A 129 31.35 -11.97 5.49
CA ARG A 129 32.27 -13.10 5.68
C ARG A 129 33.64 -12.72 5.15
N ILE A 130 34.64 -12.81 6.02
CA ILE A 130 36.05 -12.60 5.63
C ILE A 130 36.68 -13.97 5.40
N GLN A 131 37.20 -14.18 4.20
CA GLN A 131 38.03 -15.32 3.86
C GLN A 131 39.49 -14.95 4.03
N CYS A 132 40.11 -15.51 5.08
CA CYS A 132 41.52 -15.29 5.36
C CYS A 132 42.39 -15.96 4.29
N PRO A 133 43.41 -15.26 3.78
CA PRO A 133 44.35 -15.77 2.80
C PRO A 133 45.32 -16.73 3.47
N SER A 134 45.85 -17.67 2.68
CA SER A 134 46.95 -18.52 3.16
C SER A 134 48.26 -17.74 3.12
N VAL A 135 49.12 -17.98 4.11
CA VAL A 135 50.47 -17.43 4.12
C VAL A 135 51.26 -18.03 2.97
N LYS A 136 51.76 -17.17 2.07
CA LYS A 136 52.59 -17.56 0.92
C LYS A 136 54.04 -17.79 1.33
N GLU A 137 54.61 -16.85 2.07
CA GLU A 137 56.01 -16.92 2.49
C GLU A 137 56.17 -16.49 3.94
N LYS A 138 57.11 -17.14 4.63
CA LYS A 138 57.55 -16.76 5.97
C LYS A 138 59.08 -16.86 6.03
N THR A 139 59.74 -15.74 6.30
CA THR A 139 61.19 -15.65 6.38
C THR A 139 61.60 -15.02 7.71
N ALA A 140 62.61 -15.61 8.35
CA ALA A 140 63.21 -15.08 9.58
C ALA A 140 64.71 -15.01 9.37
N GLU A 141 65.29 -13.82 9.58
CA GLU A 141 66.72 -13.62 9.47
C GLU A 141 67.40 -14.09 10.77
N PRO A 142 68.55 -14.80 10.70
CA PRO A 142 69.27 -15.25 11.90
C PRO A 142 69.60 -14.09 12.85
N ASN A 143 69.48 -14.34 14.15
CA ASN A 143 69.72 -13.36 15.24
C ASN A 143 68.81 -12.12 15.21
N LYS A 144 67.72 -12.10 14.42
CA LYS A 144 66.67 -11.09 14.51
C LYS A 144 65.46 -11.61 15.26
N LEU A 145 64.79 -10.72 16.00
CA LEU A 145 63.56 -11.01 16.74
C LEU A 145 62.29 -10.82 15.90
N THR A 146 62.44 -10.64 14.58
CA THR A 146 61.35 -10.30 13.66
C THR A 146 61.33 -11.25 12.47
N ALA A 147 60.13 -11.66 12.05
CA ALA A 147 59.91 -12.42 10.81
C ALA A 147 59.16 -11.55 9.79
N ARG A 148 59.42 -11.76 8.49
CA ARG A 148 58.60 -11.24 7.39
C ARG A 148 57.65 -12.34 6.93
N VAL A 149 56.38 -11.97 6.75
CA VAL A 149 55.33 -12.90 6.32
C VAL A 149 54.58 -12.24 5.17
N PHE A 150 54.34 -12.99 4.09
CA PHE A 150 53.61 -12.53 2.91
C PHE A 150 52.35 -13.36 2.73
N TRP A 151 51.23 -12.70 2.41
CA TRP A 151 49.93 -13.31 2.13
C TRP A 151 49.19 -12.47 1.09
N ASP A 152 48.21 -13.07 0.41
CA ASP A 152 47.32 -12.36 -0.52
C ASP A 152 46.34 -11.45 0.21
N THR A 153 45.72 -10.48 -0.46
CA THR A 153 44.65 -9.69 0.15
C THR A 153 43.51 -10.62 0.62
N PRO A 154 43.03 -10.54 1.88
CA PRO A 154 41.83 -11.28 2.31
C PRO A 154 40.64 -10.88 1.45
N GLU A 155 39.73 -11.81 1.18
CA GLU A 155 38.48 -11.52 0.45
C GLU A 155 37.33 -11.32 1.44
N GLY A 156 36.64 -10.19 1.33
CA GLY A 156 35.42 -9.89 2.08
C GLY A 156 34.22 -10.11 1.18
N ARG A 157 33.26 -10.93 1.61
CA ARG A 157 32.01 -11.15 0.87
C ARG A 157 30.81 -10.88 1.77
N ASP A 158 29.90 -10.08 1.25
CA ASP A 158 28.64 -9.74 1.86
C ASP A 158 27.48 -10.22 0.98
N THR A 159 26.36 -10.63 1.60
CA THR A 159 25.20 -11.14 0.85
C THR A 159 24.37 -10.01 0.23
N ALA A 160 24.40 -8.81 0.81
CA ALA A 160 23.73 -7.61 0.34
C ALA A 160 24.58 -6.81 -0.65
N ASP A 161 25.88 -6.67 -0.38
CA ASP A 161 26.79 -5.77 -1.12
C ASP A 161 27.82 -6.48 -2.02
N GLY A 162 27.91 -7.82 -1.95
CA GLY A 162 28.78 -8.61 -2.82
C GLY A 162 30.24 -8.66 -2.35
N ILE A 163 31.21 -8.51 -3.26
CA ILE A 163 32.64 -8.54 -2.89
C ILE A 163 33.04 -7.14 -2.39
N LEU A 164 33.50 -7.07 -1.14
CA LEU A 164 33.85 -5.84 -0.45
C LEU A 164 35.33 -5.45 -0.55
N THR A 165 36.14 -6.30 -1.17
CA THR A 165 37.59 -6.12 -1.29
C THR A 165 37.95 -5.67 -2.68
N GLU A 166 38.65 -4.53 -2.79
CA GLU A 166 39.36 -4.10 -4.01
C GLU A 166 40.77 -4.71 -4.08
#